data_AF-A0A6B2TPV7-F1
#
_entry.id   AF-A0A6B2TPV7-F1
#
_cell.length_a   1.000
_cell.length_b   1.000
_cell.length_c   1.000
_cell.angle_alpha   90.00
_cell.angle_beta   90.00
_cell.angle_gamma   90.00
#
_symmetry.space_group_name_H-M   'P 1'
#
loop_
_entity.id
_entity.type
_entity.pdbx_description
1 polymer ?
#
loop_
_entity_poly.entity_id
_entity_poly.type
_entity_poly.pdbx_seq_one_letter_code
_entity_poly.pdbx_strand_id
1 'polypeptide(L)'
;GHAGIGGRLDVGRDDPVTVRLDVKGAPGCTVRFVTDQGVLHTSPALPESGAGTVEWRTTASYAAYVRAEVRHAPVTPGLPGPLTAFTNPIFLGR
;
A
#
# COMPACT_ATOMS: atom_id res chain seq x y z
N GLY A 1 -3.54 15.58 -10.05
CA GLY A 1 -4.85 14.90 -10.07
C GLY A 1 -4.93 13.88 -8.94
N HIS A 2 -5.95 13.03 -8.91
CA HIS A 2 -6.01 11.87 -8.02
C HIS A 2 -6.58 10.66 -8.76
N ALA A 3 -6.29 9.46 -8.26
CA ALA A 3 -6.87 8.21 -8.74
C ALA A 3 -7.23 7.33 -7.54
N GLY A 4 -8.32 6.58 -7.66
CA GLY A 4 -8.76 5.59 -6.67
C GLY A 4 -8.33 4.17 -7.04
N ILE A 5 -8.69 3.22 -6.17
CA ILE A 5 -8.45 1.78 -6.35
C ILE A 5 -8.90 1.32 -7.74
N GLY A 6 -8.02 0.65 -8.49
CA GLY A 6 -8.28 0.19 -9.86
C GLY A 6 -8.10 1.28 -10.94
N GLY A 7 -7.79 2.51 -10.55
CA GLY A 7 -7.59 3.64 -11.45
C GLY A 7 -6.15 3.83 -11.93
N ARG A 8 -5.94 4.91 -12.68
CA ARG A 8 -4.63 5.37 -13.12
C ARG A 8 -4.47 6.85 -12.83
N LEU A 9 -3.31 7.24 -12.34
CA LEU A 9 -2.91 8.63 -12.14
C LEU A 9 -1.89 9.00 -13.22
N ASP A 10 -2.26 9.92 -14.11
CA ASP A 10 -1.37 10.46 -15.14
C ASP A 10 -0.41 11.49 -14.51
N VAL A 11 0.85 11.10 -14.37
CA VAL A 11 1.95 11.88 -13.77
C VAL A 11 3.23 11.64 -14.56
N GLY A 12 4.13 12.63 -14.56
CA GLY A 12 5.48 12.47 -15.06
C GLY A 12 6.29 11.44 -14.27
N ARG A 13 7.37 10.96 -14.87
CA ARG A 13 8.24 9.91 -14.28
C ARG A 13 8.71 10.28 -12.88
N ASP A 14 9.14 11.51 -12.68
CA ASP A 14 9.76 11.98 -11.42
C ASP A 14 8.86 12.94 -10.63
N ASP A 15 7.59 13.07 -11.04
CA ASP A 15 6.61 13.85 -10.29
C ASP A 15 6.36 13.17 -8.93
N PRO A 16 6.41 13.92 -7.81
CA PRO A 16 6.11 13.37 -6.49
C PRO A 16 4.66 12.88 -6.41
N VAL A 17 4.48 11.63 -6.00
CA VAL A 17 3.18 10.99 -5.75
C VAL A 17 3.07 10.62 -4.28
N THR A 18 1.97 11.03 -3.64
CA THR A 18 1.59 10.55 -2.31
C THR A 18 0.56 9.43 -2.45
N VAL A 19 0.91 8.23 -2.01
CA VAL A 19 -0.03 7.13 -1.80
C VAL A 19 -0.58 7.24 -0.40
N ARG A 20 -1.90 7.27 -0.28
CA ARG A 20 -2.61 7.29 1.01
C ARG A 20 -3.60 6.14 1.06
N LEU A 21 -3.59 5.40 2.16
CA LEU A 21 -4.58 4.36 2.47
C LEU A 21 -5.20 4.64 3.83
N ASP A 22 -6.53 4.71 3.86
CA ASP A 22 -7.30 4.73 5.10
C ASP A 22 -7.83 3.31 5.38
N VAL A 23 -7.46 2.75 6.54
CA VAL A 23 -7.82 1.40 6.97
C VAL A 23 -8.74 1.47 8.18
N LYS A 24 -9.69 0.53 8.25
CA LYS A 24 -10.57 0.31 9.41
C LYS A 24 -10.77 -1.19 9.60
N GLY A 25 -10.99 -1.61 10.85
CA GLY A 25 -11.34 -2.99 11.18
C GLY A 25 -10.18 -3.99 11.06
N ALA A 26 -8.93 -3.54 11.17
CA ALA A 26 -7.75 -4.42 11.11
C ALA A 26 -6.76 -4.21 12.30
N PRO A 27 -7.18 -4.47 13.56
CA PRO A 27 -6.31 -4.33 14.73
C PRO A 27 -5.02 -5.15 14.60
N GLY A 28 -3.88 -4.55 14.98
CA GLY A 28 -2.58 -5.22 14.99
C GLY A 28 -2.04 -5.62 13.61
N CYS A 29 -2.75 -5.31 12.52
CA CYS A 29 -2.32 -5.62 11.16
C CYS A 29 -1.31 -4.59 10.65
N THR A 30 -0.46 -4.98 9.72
CA THR A 30 0.42 -4.07 8.99
C THR A 30 -0.12 -3.81 7.59
N VAL A 31 0.09 -2.60 7.08
CA VAL A 31 -0.16 -2.24 5.68
C VAL A 31 1.13 -2.41 4.90
N ARG A 32 1.03 -3.02 3.72
CA ARG A 32 2.13 -3.14 2.76
C ARG A 32 1.74 -2.52 1.44
N PHE A 33 2.59 -1.68 0.87
CA PHE A 33 2.46 -1.25 -0.52
C PHE A 33 3.30 -2.14 -1.42
N VAL A 34 2.61 -2.87 -2.28
CA VAL A 34 3.14 -3.80 -3.26
C VAL A 34 3.18 -3.10 -4.62
N THR A 35 4.34 -3.14 -5.26
CA THR A 35 4.61 -2.52 -6.56
C THR A 35 5.17 -3.57 -7.53
N ASP A 36 5.57 -3.15 -8.72
CA ASP A 36 6.29 -3.95 -9.71
C ASP A 36 7.70 -4.36 -9.24
N GLN A 37 8.24 -3.67 -8.24
CA GLN A 37 9.54 -3.98 -7.60
C GLN A 37 9.39 -4.82 -6.32
N GLY A 38 8.18 -5.27 -6.00
CA GLY A 38 7.87 -5.98 -4.76
C GLY A 38 7.31 -5.07 -3.67
N VAL A 39 7.55 -5.40 -2.40
CA VAL A 39 7.08 -4.57 -1.27
C VAL A 39 8.09 -3.46 -1.01
N LEU A 40 7.69 -2.21 -1.25
CA LEU A 40 8.56 -1.04 -1.03
C LEU A 40 8.24 -0.27 0.25
N HIS A 41 7.07 -0.52 0.84
CA HIS A 41 6.69 0.09 2.11
C HIS A 41 5.93 -0.91 2.98
N THR A 42 6.27 -0.96 4.26
CA THR A 42 5.51 -1.65 5.31
C THR A 42 5.33 -0.69 6.46
N SER A 43 4.09 -0.47 6.88
CA SER A 43 3.77 0.38 8.02
C SER A 43 4.10 -0.33 9.34
N PRO A 44 4.20 0.42 10.45
CA PRO A 44 3.97 -0.16 11.78
C PRO A 44 2.61 -0.85 11.85
N ALA A 45 2.43 -1.72 12.85
CA ALA A 45 1.14 -2.32 13.13
C ALA A 45 0.10 -1.25 13.44
N LEU A 46 -1.11 -1.42 12.92
CA LEU A 46 -2.26 -0.59 13.24
C LEU A 46 -2.59 -0.73 14.73
N PRO A 47 -3.05 0.36 15.37
CA PRO A 47 -3.43 0.34 16.78
C PRO A 47 -4.57 -0.66 17.03
N GLU A 48 -4.85 -0.93 18.31
CA GLU A 48 -5.95 -1.82 18.76
C GLU A 48 -7.33 -1.39 18.23
N SER A 49 -7.53 -0.11 17.92
CA SER A 49 -8.76 0.36 17.26
C SER A 49 -8.95 -0.21 15.85
N GLY A 50 -7.89 -0.76 15.25
CA GLY A 50 -7.86 -1.28 13.89
C GLY A 50 -8.05 -0.23 12.80
N ALA A 51 -7.94 1.05 13.15
CA ALA A 51 -8.11 2.17 12.24
C ALA A 51 -6.84 3.02 12.16
N GLY A 52 -6.50 3.45 10.96
CA GLY A 52 -5.34 4.31 10.74
C GLY A 52 -5.20 4.75 9.30
N THR A 53 -4.40 5.80 9.11
CA THR A 53 -3.98 6.28 7.81
C THR A 53 -2.51 5.94 7.61
N VAL A 54 -2.19 5.36 6.45
CA VAL A 54 -0.81 5.12 6.02
C VAL A 54 -0.52 5.96 4.79
N GLU A 55 0.56 6.74 4.86
CA GLU A 55 1.03 7.56 3.75
C GLU A 55 2.45 7.16 3.35
N TRP A 56 2.69 7.12 2.05
CA TRP A 56 3.98 6.82 1.47
C TRP A 56 4.21 7.70 0.23
N ARG A 57 5.43 8.21 0.06
CA ARG A 57 5.81 9.04 -1.08
C ARG A 57 6.64 8.22 -2.06
N THR A 58 6.34 8.37 -3.35
CA THR A 58 7.01 7.69 -4.46
C THR A 58 7.01 8.58 -5.70
N THR A 59 7.56 8.07 -6.81
CA THR A 59 7.41 8.59 -8.17
C THR A 59 6.97 7.46 -9.09
N ALA A 60 6.55 7.77 -10.33
CA ALA A 60 6.25 6.75 -11.33
C ALA A 60 7.50 6.01 -11.85
N SER A 61 8.69 6.63 -11.74
CA SER A 61 9.98 5.99 -12.02
C SER A 61 10.38 4.97 -10.96
N TYR A 62 9.86 5.08 -9.74
CA TYR A 62 10.17 4.16 -8.63
C TYR A 62 9.13 3.04 -8.47
N ALA A 63 7.87 3.29 -8.85
CA ALA A 63 6.80 2.31 -8.84
C ALA A 63 5.81 2.56 -9.99
N ALA A 64 5.63 1.59 -10.88
CA ALA A 64 4.69 1.68 -12.00
C ALA A 64 3.23 1.47 -11.59
N TYR A 65 3.01 0.75 -10.48
CA TYR A 65 1.71 0.64 -9.83
C TYR A 65 1.87 0.49 -8.32
N VAL A 66 0.77 0.72 -7.60
CA VAL A 66 0.70 0.49 -6.17
C VAL A 66 -0.58 -0.26 -5.82
N ARG A 67 -0.42 -1.39 -5.14
CA ARG A 67 -1.50 -2.16 -4.50
C ARG A 67 -1.25 -2.17 -2.99
N ALA A 68 -2.30 -2.01 -2.20
CA ALA A 68 -2.18 -2.21 -0.77
C ALA A 68 -2.57 -3.64 -0.37
N GLU A 69 -1.85 -4.18 0.60
CA GLU A 69 -2.21 -5.39 1.33
C GLU A 69 -2.25 -5.08 2.83
N VAL A 70 -3.23 -5.63 3.53
CA VAL A 70 -3.34 -5.57 4.99
C VAL A 70 -3.13 -6.99 5.51
N ARG A 71 -2.15 -7.17 6.39
CA ARG A 71 -1.73 -8.49 6.86
C ARG A 71 -1.58 -8.54 8.36
N HIS A 72 -2.00 -9.67 8.94
CA HIS A 72 -1.67 -10.01 10.31
C HIS A 72 -0.16 -10.25 10.48
N ALA A 73 0.28 -10.35 11.73
CA ALA A 73 1.65 -10.77 12.04
C ALA A 73 1.96 -12.16 11.43
N PRO A 74 3.21 -12.40 10.97
CA PRO A 74 3.65 -13.74 10.58
C PRO A 74 3.48 -14.76 11.70
N VAL A 75 2.90 -15.91 11.37
CA VAL A 75 2.82 -17.06 12.28
C VAL A 75 3.85 -18.15 11.93
N THR A 76 4.46 -18.06 10.75
CA THR A 76 5.50 -18.97 10.26
C THR A 76 6.74 -18.15 9.89
N PRO A 77 7.93 -18.47 10.43
CA PRO A 77 9.17 -17.76 10.08
C PRO A 77 9.43 -17.75 8.57
N GLY A 78 9.78 -16.58 8.05
CA GLY A 78 10.07 -16.39 6.62
C GLY A 78 8.84 -16.27 5.70
N LEU A 79 7.62 -16.50 6.20
CA LEU A 79 6.40 -16.31 5.42
C LEU A 79 5.68 -15.00 5.80
N PRO A 80 5.01 -14.34 4.84
CA PRO A 80 4.14 -13.22 5.20
C PRO A 80 2.98 -13.71 6.08
N GLY A 81 2.53 -12.84 6.98
CA GLY A 81 1.35 -13.15 7.77
C GLY A 81 0.08 -13.26 6.92
N PRO A 82 -0.96 -13.92 7.45
CA PRO A 82 -2.24 -14.09 6.76
C PRO A 82 -2.79 -12.77 6.22
N LEU A 83 -3.37 -12.83 5.01
CA LEU A 83 -3.96 -11.67 4.35
C LEU A 83 -5.35 -11.40 4.92
N THR A 84 -5.59 -10.17 5.34
CA THR A 84 -6.91 -9.68 5.78
C THR A 84 -7.67 -9.06 4.63
N ALA A 85 -7.00 -8.20 3.86
CA ALA A 85 -7.58 -7.48 2.73
C ALA A 85 -6.50 -7.04 1.74
N PHE A 86 -6.89 -6.78 0.50
CA PHE A 86 -6.04 -6.13 -0.51
C PHE A 86 -6.87 -5.30 -1.48
N THR A 87 -6.22 -4.39 -2.20
CA THR A 87 -6.89 -3.51 -3.20
C THR A 87 -6.58 -3.95 -4.63
N ASN A 88 -7.39 -3.52 -5.59
CA ASN A 88 -6.89 -3.45 -6.97
C ASN A 88 -5.77 -2.39 -7.08
N PRO A 89 -4.84 -2.54 -8.03
CA PRO A 89 -3.73 -1.59 -8.18
C PRO A 89 -4.21 -0.22 -8.65
N ILE A 90 -3.45 0.81 -8.28
CA ILE A 90 -3.47 2.13 -8.92
C ILE A 90 -2.22 2.24 -9.77
N PHE A 91 -2.38 2.52 -11.06
CA PHE A 91 -1.24 2.68 -11.98
C PHE A 91 -0.72 4.12 -11.97
N LEU A 92 0.59 4.30 -12.05
CA LEU A 92 1.25 5.61 -12.05
C LEU A 92 1.89 5.88 -13.41
N GLY A 93 1.65 7.06 -13.96
CA GLY A 93 2.13 7.46 -15.27
C GLY A 93 1.32 6.85 -16.43
N ARG A 94 1.91 6.90 -17.64
CA ARG A 94 1.38 6.27 -18.86
C ARG A 94 2.22 5.08 -19.26
#